data_AF-A0A0B2UXH6-F1
#
_entry.id   AF-A0A0B2UXH6-F1
#
_cell.length_a   1.000
_cell.length_b   1.000
_cell.length_c   1.000
_cell.angle_alpha   90.00
_cell.angle_beta   90.00
_cell.angle_gamma   90.00
#
_symmetry.space_group_name_H-M   'P 1'
#
loop_
_entity.id
_entity.type
_entity.pdbx_description
1 polymer ?
#
loop_
_entity_poly.entity_id
_entity_poly.type
_entity_poly.pdbx_seq_one_letter_code
_entity_poly.pdbx_strand_id
1 'polypeptide(L)'
;MRSREADILQSYLEDRAVKMNNWLTPWWIDKAYLEARTPLPIVTNPGVSFPMWNYSGIDGQIETAAKVAQSALKFYLIIMNDELPQERVGDVYLDMKQYKYLFGTTRIPALLKDKILYGNQYQPLPKHFVVMRNGHLFRVPAFDSNGRLLSVKQLENELKQYVMPTSGDICKCPVGVVTSEYRDKWADLYARLKEGSKELSRKEVGMLFMFDVYEKGDLEAVVCSTLRGITQMVELFRVPAFDSNGRLLSVKQLENELKQYVMPTSGDICKCPVGVVTSEYRDKWADLYARLKDTNAESVRCVEEALFVLCIDKPMEGIPGASALDLQSLQCLHGGGCENNSHNRWFDKTLQFIIGTDGYCGINYEHTPIEGPPVATLMEFICVQL
;
A
#
# COMPACT_ATOMS: atom_id res chain seq x y z
N MET A 1 1.37 50.37 -15.17
CA MET A 1 0.07 50.61 -14.49
C MET A 1 -0.31 49.33 -13.78
N ARG A 2 -0.52 49.35 -12.45
CA ARG A 2 -1.27 48.25 -11.80
C ARG A 2 -2.70 48.28 -12.35
N SER A 3 -3.22 47.13 -12.78
CA SER A 3 -4.59 47.07 -13.28
C SER A 3 -5.56 47.13 -12.09
N ARG A 4 -6.70 47.81 -12.28
CA ARG A 4 -7.79 47.83 -11.30
C ARG A 4 -8.23 46.42 -10.90
N GLU A 5 -8.13 45.46 -11.82
CA GLU A 5 -8.43 44.04 -11.58
C GLU A 5 -7.46 43.40 -10.58
N ALA A 6 -6.16 43.72 -10.66
CA ALA A 6 -5.17 43.19 -9.72
C ALA A 6 -5.45 43.64 -8.29
N ASP A 7 -5.85 44.90 -8.10
CA ASP A 7 -6.20 45.43 -6.77
C ASP A 7 -7.45 44.75 -6.21
N ILE A 8 -8.46 44.47 -7.06
CA ILE A 8 -9.66 43.71 -6.66
C ILE A 8 -9.28 42.29 -6.24
N LEU A 9 -8.49 41.57 -7.05
CA LEU A 9 -8.08 40.20 -6.74
C LEU A 9 -7.23 40.13 -5.46
N GLN A 10 -6.32 41.09 -5.27
CA GLN A 10 -5.51 41.20 -4.05
C GLN A 10 -6.39 41.36 -2.81
N SER A 11 -7.43 42.21 -2.88
CA SER A 11 -8.37 42.39 -1.76
C SER A 11 -9.09 41.09 -1.37
N TYR A 12 -9.43 40.25 -2.35
CA TYR A 12 -10.03 38.94 -2.09
C TYR A 12 -9.05 37.95 -1.44
N LEU A 13 -7.76 38.00 -1.80
CA LEU A 13 -6.74 37.18 -1.16
C LEU A 13 -6.50 37.59 0.29
N GLU A 14 -6.49 38.89 0.58
CA GLU A 14 -6.35 39.42 1.94
C GLU A 14 -7.55 39.05 2.82
N ASP A 15 -8.78 39.22 2.32
CA ASP A 15 -10.00 38.78 3.02
C ASP A 15 -9.99 37.27 3.30
N ARG A 16 -9.50 36.46 2.35
CA ARG A 16 -9.33 35.02 2.53
C ARG A 16 -8.29 34.69 3.60
N ALA A 17 -7.17 35.41 3.64
CA ALA A 17 -6.10 35.22 4.63
C ALA A 17 -6.55 35.51 6.06
N VAL A 18 -7.48 36.44 6.27
CA VAL A 18 -8.06 36.70 7.60
C VAL A 18 -8.98 35.56 8.06
N LYS A 19 -9.63 34.86 7.13
CA LYS A 19 -10.65 33.83 7.44
C LYS A 19 -10.08 32.42 7.62
N MET A 20 -8.79 32.20 7.34
CA MET A 20 -8.22 30.86 7.24
C MET A 20 -6.84 30.78 7.91
N ASN A 21 -6.52 29.63 8.49
CA ASN A 21 -5.18 29.37 9.04
C ASN A 21 -4.07 29.47 8.00
N ASN A 22 -4.37 29.06 6.75
CA ASN A 22 -3.53 29.31 5.59
C ASN A 22 -4.44 29.45 4.37
N TRP A 23 -4.41 30.62 3.72
CA TRP A 23 -5.31 30.93 2.61
C TRP A 23 -5.06 30.08 1.37
N LEU A 24 -3.82 29.62 1.19
CA LEU A 24 -3.36 28.92 0.00
C LEU A 24 -3.51 27.40 0.14
N THR A 25 -3.30 26.82 1.33
CA THR A 25 -3.24 25.36 1.51
C THR A 25 -4.38 24.59 0.83
N PRO A 26 -5.67 24.95 0.98
CA PRO A 26 -6.73 24.19 0.32
C PRO A 26 -6.71 24.30 -1.21
N TRP A 27 -6.32 25.46 -1.75
CA TRP A 27 -6.16 25.63 -3.19
C TRP A 27 -4.94 24.89 -3.72
N TRP A 28 -3.82 24.95 -2.99
CA TRP A 28 -2.60 24.22 -3.35
C TRP A 28 -2.87 22.71 -3.40
N ILE A 29 -3.44 22.14 -2.34
CA ILE A 29 -3.75 20.70 -2.26
C ILE A 29 -4.71 20.29 -3.38
N ASP A 30 -5.81 21.04 -3.58
CA ASP A 30 -6.79 20.70 -4.61
C ASP A 30 -6.19 20.82 -6.02
N LYS A 31 -5.58 21.97 -6.35
CA LYS A 31 -5.14 22.27 -7.73
C LYS A 31 -3.84 21.58 -8.13
N ALA A 32 -2.89 21.44 -7.21
CA ALA A 32 -1.62 20.79 -7.53
C ALA A 32 -1.75 19.26 -7.51
N TYR A 33 -2.67 18.69 -6.72
CA TYR A 33 -2.71 17.24 -6.50
C TYR A 33 -4.09 16.59 -6.66
N LEU A 34 -5.10 16.97 -5.87
CA LEU A 34 -6.33 16.16 -5.76
C LEU A 34 -7.22 16.21 -7.01
N GLU A 35 -7.24 17.33 -7.72
CA GLU A 35 -7.94 17.48 -9.00
C GLU A 35 -7.13 16.94 -10.19
N ALA A 36 -5.83 16.69 -10.02
CA ALA A 36 -5.01 16.09 -11.07
C ALA A 36 -5.45 14.64 -11.30
N ARG A 37 -5.67 14.27 -12.57
CA ARG A 37 -6.20 12.95 -12.96
C ARG A 37 -5.15 12.02 -13.57
N THR A 38 -3.89 12.46 -13.62
CA THR A 38 -2.75 11.64 -14.04
C THR A 38 -2.46 10.53 -13.02
N PRO A 39 -1.86 9.41 -13.45
CA PRO A 39 -1.32 8.41 -12.52
C PRO A 39 -0.42 9.01 -11.44
N LEU A 40 -0.39 8.37 -10.26
CA LEU A 40 0.50 8.75 -9.17
C LEU A 40 1.98 8.38 -9.41
N PRO A 41 2.34 7.14 -9.78
CA PRO A 41 3.74 6.79 -9.98
C PRO A 41 4.36 7.63 -11.11
N ILE A 42 5.64 7.98 -10.95
CA ILE A 42 6.44 8.83 -11.86
C ILE A 42 6.01 10.31 -11.86
N VAL A 43 4.70 10.59 -11.93
CA VAL A 43 4.19 11.96 -12.12
C VAL A 43 4.04 12.72 -10.81
N THR A 44 3.60 12.05 -9.74
CA THR A 44 3.31 12.67 -8.45
C THR A 44 4.17 12.08 -7.34
N ASN A 45 4.23 10.75 -7.23
CA ASN A 45 4.95 10.08 -6.15
C ASN A 45 6.46 10.10 -6.39
N PRO A 46 7.25 10.71 -5.50
CA PRO A 46 8.70 10.61 -5.56
C PRO A 46 9.15 9.23 -5.08
N GLY A 47 10.22 8.73 -5.71
CA GLY A 47 10.98 7.57 -5.27
C GLY A 47 12.34 8.02 -4.76
N VAL A 48 12.75 7.57 -3.58
CA VAL A 48 14.02 7.94 -2.95
C VAL A 48 14.73 6.67 -2.48
N SER A 49 15.98 6.50 -2.90
CA SER A 49 16.78 5.33 -2.53
C SER A 49 17.56 5.58 -1.24
N PHE A 50 17.66 4.56 -0.38
CA PHE A 50 18.66 4.50 0.69
C PHE A 50 20.05 4.20 0.09
N PRO A 51 21.14 4.39 0.87
CA PRO A 51 22.42 3.80 0.53
C PRO A 51 22.31 2.28 0.36
N MET A 52 23.24 1.72 -0.39
CA MET A 52 23.34 0.28 -0.58
C MET A 52 23.68 -0.39 0.76
N TRP A 53 22.83 -1.29 1.27
CA TRP A 53 23.10 -1.98 2.52
C TRP A 53 23.82 -3.31 2.29
N ASN A 54 24.72 -3.64 3.21
CA ASN A 54 25.56 -4.82 3.12
C ASN A 54 24.84 -6.07 3.62
N TYR A 55 23.85 -6.54 2.87
CA TYR A 55 23.24 -7.85 3.07
C TYR A 55 22.85 -8.46 1.71
N SER A 56 22.65 -9.77 1.69
CA SER A 56 22.07 -10.45 0.54
C SER A 56 21.25 -11.64 0.97
N GLY A 57 20.37 -12.09 0.08
CA GLY A 57 19.53 -13.25 0.30
C GLY A 57 18.35 -12.98 1.24
N ILE A 58 17.54 -14.01 1.39
CA ILE A 58 16.24 -13.93 2.06
C ILE A 58 16.37 -13.60 3.55
N ASP A 59 17.33 -14.20 4.26
CA ASP A 59 17.49 -13.94 5.69
C ASP A 59 17.91 -12.49 5.99
N GLY A 60 18.89 -11.96 5.24
CA GLY A 60 19.30 -10.56 5.36
C GLY A 60 18.18 -9.59 4.98
N GLN A 61 17.40 -9.92 3.94
CA GLN A 61 16.23 -9.13 3.56
C GLN A 61 15.19 -9.05 4.68
N ILE A 62 14.88 -10.17 5.33
CA ILE A 62 13.90 -10.23 6.42
C ILE A 62 14.38 -9.43 7.63
N GLU A 63 15.65 -9.62 8.03
CA GLU A 63 16.25 -8.89 9.14
C GLU A 63 16.19 -7.38 8.89
N THR A 64 16.62 -6.95 7.71
CA THR A 64 16.56 -5.55 7.28
C THR A 64 15.13 -5.02 7.26
N ALA A 65 14.19 -5.76 6.67
CA ALA A 65 12.78 -5.37 6.61
C ALA A 65 12.19 -5.17 8.02
N ALA A 66 12.49 -6.07 8.95
CA ALA A 66 12.07 -5.98 10.35
C ALA A 66 12.69 -4.77 11.06
N LYS A 67 13.99 -4.50 10.84
CA LYS A 67 14.66 -3.34 11.44
C LYS A 67 14.11 -2.02 10.87
N VAL A 68 13.92 -1.90 9.56
CA VAL A 68 13.31 -0.72 8.92
C VAL A 68 11.90 -0.48 9.46
N ALA A 69 11.07 -1.52 9.49
CA ALA A 69 9.71 -1.43 10.03
C ALA A 69 9.72 -0.97 11.49
N GLN A 70 10.59 -1.55 12.33
CA GLN A 70 10.70 -1.13 13.73
C GLN A 70 11.15 0.33 13.87
N SER A 71 12.16 0.75 13.12
CA SER A 71 12.66 2.14 13.15
C SER A 71 11.58 3.13 12.71
N ALA A 72 10.85 2.82 11.64
CA ALA A 72 9.70 3.62 11.21
C ALA A 72 8.60 3.70 12.30
N LEU A 73 8.30 2.58 12.96
CA LEU A 73 7.32 2.56 14.05
C LEU A 73 7.77 3.32 15.31
N LYS A 74 9.06 3.29 15.65
CA LYS A 74 9.63 4.14 16.71
C LYS A 74 9.47 5.62 16.36
N PHE A 75 9.77 6.00 15.12
CA PHE A 75 9.60 7.37 14.65
C PHE A 75 8.12 7.81 14.68
N TYR A 76 7.21 6.91 14.29
CA TYR A 76 5.77 7.10 14.44
C TYR A 76 5.39 7.40 15.90
N LEU A 77 5.89 6.63 16.87
CA LEU A 77 5.63 6.87 18.29
C LEU A 77 6.17 8.23 18.77
N ILE A 78 7.37 8.63 18.35
CA ILE A 78 7.95 9.94 18.65
C ILE A 78 7.01 11.06 18.15
N ILE A 79 6.47 10.94 16.93
CA ILE A 79 5.53 11.91 16.38
C ILE A 79 4.22 11.94 17.17
N MET A 80 3.64 10.76 17.46
CA MET A 80 2.34 10.67 18.12
C MET A 80 2.37 11.07 19.59
N ASN A 81 3.53 10.97 20.23
CA ASN A 81 3.76 11.45 21.59
C ASN A 81 4.18 12.93 21.64
N ASP A 82 4.21 13.62 20.49
CA ASP A 82 4.71 15.00 20.36
C ASP A 82 6.16 15.18 20.91
N GLU A 83 7.00 14.15 20.73
CA GLU A 83 8.39 14.11 21.19
C GLU A 83 9.40 14.50 20.09
N LEU A 84 8.93 14.76 18.87
CA LEU A 84 9.79 15.18 17.76
C LEU A 84 10.34 16.59 18.02
N PRO A 85 11.67 16.81 17.99
CA PRO A 85 12.24 18.14 18.18
C PRO A 85 11.75 19.15 17.15
N GLN A 86 11.41 20.35 17.60
CA GLN A 86 10.99 21.45 16.75
C GLN A 86 12.10 21.86 15.78
N GLU A 87 11.81 21.83 14.47
CA GLU A 87 12.76 22.25 13.44
C GLU A 87 12.78 23.77 13.28
N ARG A 88 13.92 24.28 12.84
CA ARG A 88 14.14 25.70 12.54
C ARG A 88 15.16 25.93 11.44
N VAL A 89 14.99 27.01 10.68
CA VAL A 89 16.00 27.57 9.79
C VAL A 89 16.47 28.89 10.36
N GLY A 90 17.70 28.93 10.87
CA GLY A 90 18.18 30.04 11.69
C GLY A 90 17.32 30.19 12.95
N ASP A 91 16.66 31.34 13.08
CA ASP A 91 15.77 31.65 14.20
C ASP A 91 14.28 31.42 13.89
N VAL A 92 13.95 30.93 12.69
CA VAL A 92 12.57 30.70 12.26
C VAL A 92 12.16 29.26 12.52
N TYR A 93 11.18 29.06 13.39
CA TYR A 93 10.55 27.76 13.62
C TYR A 93 9.71 27.31 12.42
N LEU A 94 9.81 26.04 12.05
CA LEU A 94 9.07 25.45 10.93
C LEU A 94 7.76 24.79 11.38
N ASP A 95 6.79 24.68 10.47
CA ASP A 95 5.55 23.94 10.74
C ASP A 95 5.82 22.43 10.77
N MET A 96 5.50 21.78 11.90
CA MET A 96 5.71 20.35 12.12
C MET A 96 4.51 19.48 11.71
N LYS A 97 3.41 20.06 11.19
CA LYS A 97 2.18 19.30 10.87
C LYS A 97 2.38 18.15 9.88
N GLN A 98 3.27 18.32 8.90
CA GLN A 98 3.48 17.30 7.87
C GLN A 98 3.98 15.96 8.45
N TYR A 99 4.74 15.99 9.54
CA TYR A 99 5.16 14.78 10.25
C TYR A 99 3.98 13.93 10.73
N LYS A 100 2.89 14.57 11.16
CA LYS A 100 1.67 13.88 11.60
C LYS A 100 0.91 13.21 10.46
N TYR A 101 1.26 13.50 9.21
CA TYR A 101 0.63 12.91 8.04
C TYR A 101 1.47 11.79 7.40
N LEU A 102 2.68 11.51 7.89
CA LEU A 102 3.54 10.43 7.38
C LEU A 102 2.87 9.06 7.48
N PHE A 103 2.28 8.74 8.64
CA PHE A 103 1.79 7.40 8.96
C PHE A 103 0.28 7.32 8.94
N GLY A 104 -0.25 6.18 8.48
CA GLY A 104 -1.68 5.92 8.41
C GLY A 104 -2.40 6.70 7.30
N THR A 105 -1.73 7.62 6.62
CA THR A 105 -2.36 8.46 5.60
C THR A 105 -2.47 7.72 4.27
N THR A 106 -3.58 7.92 3.56
CA THR A 106 -3.82 7.31 2.25
C THR A 106 -4.66 8.22 1.38
N ARG A 107 -4.26 8.35 0.11
CA ARG A 107 -5.03 9.05 -0.92
C ARG A 107 -6.13 8.14 -1.44
N ILE A 108 -7.37 8.61 -1.39
CA ILE A 108 -8.54 7.89 -1.84
C ILE A 108 -8.94 8.40 -3.21
N PRO A 109 -8.97 7.53 -4.24
CA PRO A 109 -9.42 7.94 -5.56
C PRO A 109 -10.92 8.26 -5.52
N ALA A 110 -11.30 9.37 -6.14
CA ALA A 110 -12.72 9.68 -6.37
C ALA A 110 -12.87 10.44 -7.69
N LEU A 111 -14.05 10.35 -8.31
CA LEU A 111 -14.32 11.07 -9.56
C LEU A 111 -14.14 12.58 -9.36
N LEU A 112 -13.56 13.24 -10.37
CA LEU A 112 -13.26 14.68 -10.43
C LEU A 112 -12.19 15.16 -9.44
N LYS A 113 -12.23 14.71 -8.18
CA LYS A 113 -11.30 15.13 -7.14
C LYS A 113 -11.10 14.04 -6.09
N ASP A 114 -9.86 13.60 -5.93
CA ASP A 114 -9.46 12.63 -4.91
C ASP A 114 -9.59 13.22 -3.49
N LYS A 115 -9.42 12.38 -2.47
CA LYS A 115 -9.45 12.78 -1.05
C LYS A 115 -8.22 12.24 -0.32
N ILE A 116 -7.87 12.84 0.80
CA ILE A 116 -6.89 12.28 1.72
C ILE A 116 -7.60 11.81 2.98
N LEU A 117 -7.34 10.58 3.40
CA LEU A 117 -7.61 10.13 4.76
C LEU A 117 -6.33 10.29 5.56
N TYR A 118 -6.33 11.17 6.56
CA TYR A 118 -5.16 11.44 7.39
C TYR A 118 -5.07 10.46 8.55
N GLY A 119 -3.93 9.79 8.69
CA GLY A 119 -3.76 8.72 9.68
C GLY A 119 -3.89 9.19 11.13
N ASN A 120 -3.51 10.43 11.42
CA ASN A 120 -3.65 11.04 12.73
C ASN A 120 -5.10 11.38 13.12
N GLN A 121 -6.08 11.21 12.22
CA GLN A 121 -7.49 11.44 12.48
C GLN A 121 -8.27 10.17 12.85
N TYR A 122 -7.68 8.98 12.67
CA TYR A 122 -8.34 7.73 13.04
C TYR A 122 -8.55 7.60 14.55
N GLN A 123 -9.68 7.00 14.92
CA GLN A 123 -10.04 6.69 16.29
C GLN A 123 -10.63 5.26 16.35
N PRO A 124 -9.93 4.27 16.95
CA PRO A 124 -8.58 4.38 17.52
C PRO A 124 -7.50 4.59 16.44
N LEU A 125 -6.32 5.05 16.85
CA LEU A 125 -5.16 5.15 15.96
C LEU A 125 -4.78 3.78 15.38
N PRO A 126 -4.23 3.73 14.15
CA PRO A 126 -3.87 2.46 13.52
C PRO A 126 -2.74 1.74 14.26
N LYS A 127 -2.80 0.40 14.28
CA LYS A 127 -1.87 -0.46 15.04
C LYS A 127 -1.24 -1.57 14.20
N HIS A 128 -1.31 -1.46 12.89
CA HIS A 128 -0.75 -2.43 11.95
C HIS A 128 -0.11 -1.73 10.77
N PHE A 129 0.76 -2.43 10.07
CA PHE A 129 1.24 -2.08 8.74
C PHE A 129 0.90 -3.21 7.76
N VAL A 130 1.06 -2.95 6.47
CA VAL A 130 0.82 -3.95 5.43
C VAL A 130 2.15 -4.36 4.82
N VAL A 131 2.37 -5.66 4.65
CA VAL A 131 3.49 -6.19 3.88
C VAL A 131 2.97 -6.60 2.51
N MET A 132 3.67 -6.18 1.46
CA MET A 132 3.45 -6.67 0.11
C MET A 132 4.63 -7.54 -0.29
N ARG A 133 4.37 -8.78 -0.72
CA ARG A 133 5.39 -9.66 -1.32
C ARG A 133 4.79 -10.44 -2.47
N ASN A 134 5.43 -10.40 -3.64
CA ASN A 134 5.01 -11.18 -4.81
C ASN A 134 3.53 -10.97 -5.21
N GLY A 135 3.00 -9.78 -4.89
CA GLY A 135 1.63 -9.36 -5.19
C GLY A 135 0.59 -9.74 -4.13
N HIS A 136 1.01 -10.44 -3.07
CA HIS A 136 0.19 -10.75 -1.90
C HIS A 136 0.27 -9.64 -0.87
N LEU A 137 -0.81 -9.40 -0.14
CA LEU A 137 -0.90 -8.40 0.92
C LEU A 137 -1.12 -9.10 2.27
N PHE A 138 -0.34 -8.70 3.28
CA PHE A 138 -0.39 -9.26 4.62
C PHE A 138 -0.59 -8.14 5.64
N ARG A 139 -1.53 -8.34 6.57
CA ARG A 139 -1.68 -7.46 7.72
C ARG A 139 -0.68 -7.88 8.80
N VAL A 140 0.21 -6.99 9.20
CA VAL A 140 1.20 -7.26 10.25
C VAL A 140 0.97 -6.32 11.44
N PRO A 141 0.75 -6.83 12.66
CA PRO A 141 0.61 -5.99 13.84
C PRO A 141 1.90 -5.22 14.11
N ALA A 142 1.78 -3.97 14.51
CA ALA A 142 2.90 -3.16 14.99
C ALA A 142 3.13 -3.33 16.50
N PHE A 143 2.09 -3.70 17.24
CA PHE A 143 2.07 -3.76 18.69
C PHE A 143 1.60 -5.14 19.18
N ASP A 144 2.09 -5.56 20.34
CA ASP A 144 1.58 -6.73 21.05
C ASP A 144 0.22 -6.47 21.71
N SER A 145 -0.35 -7.50 22.33
CA SER A 145 -1.63 -7.44 23.05
C SER A 145 -1.62 -6.46 24.24
N ASN A 146 -0.45 -6.09 24.76
CA ASN A 146 -0.28 -5.11 25.83
C ASN A 146 -0.06 -3.68 25.28
N GLY A 147 -0.12 -3.49 23.96
CA GLY A 147 0.13 -2.21 23.30
C GLY A 147 1.61 -1.82 23.23
N ARG A 148 2.53 -2.76 23.48
CA ARG A 148 3.98 -2.50 23.35
C ARG A 148 4.41 -2.74 21.92
N LEU A 149 5.32 -1.90 21.43
CA LEU A 149 5.88 -2.05 20.09
C LEU A 149 6.58 -3.41 19.95
N LEU A 150 6.32 -4.11 18.84
CA LEU A 150 7.02 -5.36 18.56
C LEU A 150 8.52 -5.13 18.38
N SER A 151 9.32 -6.03 18.95
CA SER A 151 10.78 -6.05 18.74
C SER A 151 11.14 -6.46 17.31
N VAL A 152 12.35 -6.11 16.86
CA VAL A 152 12.88 -6.60 15.57
C VAL A 152 12.74 -8.11 15.47
N LYS A 153 13.04 -8.85 16.54
CA LYS A 153 12.97 -10.31 16.51
C LYS A 153 11.55 -10.84 16.35
N GLN A 154 10.57 -10.19 16.99
CA GLN A 154 9.16 -10.53 16.80
C GLN A 154 8.73 -10.24 15.37
N LEU A 155 9.07 -9.08 14.81
CA LEU A 155 8.76 -8.73 13.42
C LEU A 155 9.43 -9.69 12.42
N GLU A 156 10.68 -10.09 12.64
CA GLU A 156 11.34 -11.13 11.84
C GLU A 156 10.55 -12.44 11.86
N ASN A 157 10.09 -12.86 13.04
CA ASN A 157 9.31 -14.08 13.19
C ASN A 157 7.97 -13.95 12.43
N GLU A 158 7.31 -12.78 12.48
CA GLU A 158 6.09 -12.55 11.70
C GLU A 158 6.32 -12.72 10.19
N LEU A 159 7.41 -12.14 9.68
CA LEU A 159 7.78 -12.26 8.28
C LEU A 159 8.12 -13.73 7.92
N LYS A 160 8.95 -14.40 8.72
CA LYS A 160 9.40 -15.79 8.47
C LYS A 160 8.26 -16.81 8.54
N GLN A 161 7.34 -16.63 9.48
CA GLN A 161 6.29 -17.60 9.75
C GLN A 161 5.11 -17.44 8.80
N TYR A 162 4.71 -16.21 8.46
CA TYR A 162 3.45 -15.97 7.76
C TYR A 162 3.63 -15.40 6.36
N VAL A 163 4.55 -14.46 6.17
CA VAL A 163 4.73 -13.79 4.88
C VAL A 163 5.49 -14.70 3.92
N MET A 164 6.69 -15.15 4.31
CA MET A 164 7.60 -15.85 3.39
C MET A 164 7.07 -17.18 2.84
N PRO A 165 6.47 -18.07 3.66
CA PRO A 165 5.95 -19.35 3.18
C PRO A 165 4.73 -19.18 2.27
N THR A 166 3.86 -18.20 2.56
CA THR A 166 2.58 -17.97 1.86
C THR A 166 2.74 -17.19 0.55
N SER A 167 3.90 -16.59 0.31
CA SER A 167 4.18 -15.77 -0.89
C SER A 167 5.38 -16.25 -1.69
N GLY A 168 5.71 -17.55 -1.62
CA GLY A 168 6.83 -18.14 -2.38
C GLY A 168 6.73 -17.92 -3.90
N ASP A 169 5.51 -17.96 -4.44
CA ASP A 169 5.21 -17.74 -5.85
C ASP A 169 4.58 -16.37 -6.12
N ILE A 170 4.91 -15.79 -7.29
CA ILE A 170 4.22 -14.61 -7.83
C ILE A 170 2.75 -14.91 -8.05
N CYS A 171 1.87 -14.00 -7.62
CA CYS A 171 0.43 -14.11 -7.85
C CYS A 171 0.12 -14.06 -9.37
N LYS A 172 -0.44 -15.17 -9.92
CA LYS A 172 -0.33 -15.52 -11.35
C LYS A 172 -1.28 -14.82 -12.34
N CYS A 173 -2.23 -13.97 -11.92
CA CYS A 173 -3.15 -13.32 -12.87
C CYS A 173 -3.41 -11.84 -12.56
N PRO A 174 -2.44 -10.98 -12.84
CA PRO A 174 -2.51 -9.59 -12.41
C PRO A 174 -3.46 -8.72 -13.25
N VAL A 175 -4.67 -8.50 -12.75
CA VAL A 175 -5.66 -7.69 -13.49
C VAL A 175 -5.27 -6.21 -13.58
N GLY A 176 -4.43 -5.71 -12.68
CA GLY A 176 -3.85 -4.36 -12.84
C GLY A 176 -2.47 -4.33 -13.50
N VAL A 177 -1.81 -5.44 -13.82
CA VAL A 177 -0.40 -5.39 -14.31
C VAL A 177 -0.27 -4.66 -15.62
N VAL A 178 -1.31 -4.75 -16.43
CA VAL A 178 -1.42 -4.16 -17.76
C VAL A 178 -1.53 -2.63 -17.72
N THR A 179 -1.82 -2.03 -16.54
CA THR A 179 -1.86 -0.57 -16.35
C THR A 179 -0.50 0.03 -16.00
N SER A 180 0.51 -0.81 -15.75
CA SER A 180 1.91 -0.39 -15.58
C SER A 180 2.75 -0.51 -16.86
N GLU A 181 2.14 -0.95 -17.97
CA GLU A 181 2.78 -1.11 -19.29
C GLU A 181 2.75 0.15 -20.15
N TYR A 182 3.57 0.18 -21.22
CA TYR A 182 3.59 1.29 -22.17
C TYR A 182 2.19 1.54 -22.77
N ARG A 183 1.84 2.84 -22.89
CA ARG A 183 0.48 3.31 -23.20
C ARG A 183 -0.16 2.68 -24.45
N ASP A 184 0.64 2.43 -25.49
CA ASP A 184 0.16 1.84 -26.74
C ASP A 184 -0.17 0.34 -26.60
N LYS A 185 0.62 -0.39 -25.80
CA LYS A 185 0.36 -1.81 -25.48
C LYS A 185 -0.87 -1.95 -24.57
N TRP A 186 -1.05 -1.03 -23.62
CA TRP A 186 -2.25 -1.00 -22.79
C TRP A 186 -3.50 -0.68 -23.60
N ALA A 187 -3.45 0.30 -24.51
CA ALA A 187 -4.59 0.65 -25.35
C ALA A 187 -5.09 -0.54 -26.19
N ASP A 188 -4.18 -1.33 -26.76
CA ASP A 188 -4.50 -2.56 -27.49
C ASP A 188 -5.16 -3.62 -26.59
N LEU A 189 -4.58 -3.87 -25.41
CA LEU A 189 -5.10 -4.85 -24.47
C LEU A 189 -6.47 -4.46 -23.89
N TYR A 190 -6.66 -3.17 -23.59
CA TYR A 190 -7.92 -2.62 -23.10
C TYR A 190 -9.03 -2.70 -24.17
N ALA A 191 -8.71 -2.45 -25.44
CA ALA A 191 -9.66 -2.62 -26.53
C ALA A 191 -10.16 -4.07 -26.63
N ARG A 192 -9.25 -5.04 -26.49
CA ARG A 192 -9.56 -6.48 -26.50
C ARG A 192 -10.39 -6.91 -25.28
N LEU A 193 -10.09 -6.37 -24.10
CA LEU A 193 -10.89 -6.59 -22.88
C LEU A 193 -12.30 -6.01 -23.01
N LYS A 194 -12.44 -4.85 -23.67
CA LYS A 194 -13.72 -4.18 -23.90
C LYS A 194 -14.59 -4.92 -24.92
N GLU A 195 -14.01 -5.53 -25.94
CA GLU A 195 -14.77 -6.34 -26.91
C GLU A 195 -15.35 -7.62 -26.31
N GLY A 196 -14.66 -8.26 -25.36
CA GLY A 196 -15.19 -9.38 -24.58
C GLY A 196 -16.19 -9.00 -23.48
N SER A 197 -16.40 -7.69 -23.22
CA SER A 197 -17.14 -7.19 -22.04
C SER A 197 -18.65 -6.98 -22.21
N LYS A 198 -19.22 -7.29 -23.38
CA LYS A 198 -20.67 -7.15 -23.60
C LYS A 198 -21.53 -8.10 -22.76
N GLU A 199 -20.93 -9.07 -22.06
CA GLU A 199 -21.63 -10.09 -21.25
C GLU A 199 -21.18 -10.20 -19.79
N LEU A 200 -20.31 -9.30 -19.28
CA LEU A 200 -19.84 -9.39 -17.89
C LEU A 200 -20.80 -8.68 -16.92
N SER A 201 -21.50 -9.48 -16.12
CA SER A 201 -22.44 -9.04 -15.09
C SER A 201 -21.73 -8.51 -13.83
N ARG A 202 -22.43 -7.69 -13.04
CA ARG A 202 -21.94 -7.08 -11.78
C ARG A 202 -21.28 -8.06 -10.79
N LYS A 203 -21.63 -9.36 -10.85
CA LYS A 203 -21.09 -10.42 -9.97
C LYS A 203 -19.70 -10.93 -10.41
N GLU A 204 -19.39 -10.90 -11.70
CA GLU A 204 -18.15 -11.47 -12.24
C GLU A 204 -16.94 -10.53 -12.06
N VAL A 205 -17.19 -9.22 -11.95
CA VAL A 205 -16.17 -8.24 -11.55
C VAL A 205 -15.80 -8.38 -10.07
N GLY A 206 -16.73 -8.84 -9.22
CA GLY A 206 -16.49 -9.08 -7.79
C GLY A 206 -15.61 -10.30 -7.50
N MET A 207 -15.73 -11.38 -8.30
CA MET A 207 -14.89 -12.59 -8.18
C MET A 207 -13.42 -12.36 -8.54
N LEU A 208 -13.12 -11.31 -9.30
CA LEU A 208 -11.77 -10.99 -9.73
C LEU A 208 -10.87 -10.49 -8.59
N PHE A 209 -11.43 -10.17 -7.43
CA PHE A 209 -10.75 -9.41 -6.39
C PHE A 209 -10.99 -9.95 -4.97
N MET A 210 -11.15 -11.26 -4.77
CA MET A 210 -11.42 -11.80 -3.43
C MET A 210 -10.26 -11.54 -2.45
N PHE A 211 -10.55 -10.86 -1.34
CA PHE A 211 -9.67 -10.71 -0.19
C PHE A 211 -10.49 -10.97 1.09
N ASP A 212 -10.37 -12.14 1.72
CA ASP A 212 -11.04 -12.41 3.00
C ASP A 212 -10.18 -12.00 4.20
N VAL A 213 -10.75 -11.15 5.07
CA VAL A 213 -10.18 -10.74 6.36
C VAL A 213 -10.87 -11.56 7.48
N TYR A 214 -10.04 -12.33 8.17
CA TYR A 214 -10.21 -13.36 9.19
C TYR A 214 -10.31 -13.01 10.68
N GLU A 215 -11.18 -12.14 11.20
CA GLU A 215 -11.04 -11.68 12.60
C GLU A 215 -11.13 -12.80 13.68
N LYS A 216 -9.98 -13.34 14.14
CA LYS A 216 -9.64 -13.65 15.54
C LYS A 216 -8.25 -14.29 15.74
N GLY A 217 -7.37 -13.54 16.40
CA GLY A 217 -6.22 -14.06 17.16
C GLY A 217 -5.03 -14.48 16.30
N ASP A 218 -4.05 -13.57 16.20
CA ASP A 218 -2.70 -13.77 15.65
C ASP A 218 -2.61 -13.96 14.12
N LEU A 219 -2.21 -12.87 13.45
CA LEU A 219 -1.95 -12.64 12.01
C LEU A 219 -2.81 -13.37 10.95
N GLU A 220 -3.46 -12.55 10.13
CA GLU A 220 -4.33 -13.00 9.03
C GLU A 220 -3.63 -12.80 7.67
N ALA A 221 -3.45 -13.89 6.94
CA ALA A 221 -3.09 -13.84 5.53
C ALA A 221 -4.37 -13.74 4.70
N VAL A 222 -4.43 -12.76 3.80
CA VAL A 222 -5.56 -12.65 2.90
C VAL A 222 -5.29 -13.50 1.65
N VAL A 223 -5.84 -14.71 1.63
CA VAL A 223 -5.59 -15.71 0.58
C VAL A 223 -6.84 -15.87 -0.30
N CYS A 224 -6.68 -15.57 -1.59
CA CYS A 224 -7.72 -15.58 -2.61
C CYS A 224 -7.81 -16.97 -3.29
N SER A 225 -8.99 -17.57 -3.46
CA SER A 225 -9.16 -18.86 -4.18
C SER A 225 -10.36 -18.85 -5.13
N THR A 226 -10.20 -19.30 -6.40
CA THR A 226 -11.33 -19.74 -7.26
C THR A 226 -10.90 -20.62 -8.47
N LEU A 227 -11.71 -21.68 -8.69
CA LEU A 227 -11.67 -22.76 -9.70
C LEU A 227 -12.07 -22.37 -11.16
N ARG A 228 -11.78 -23.25 -12.13
CA ARG A 228 -12.13 -23.12 -13.57
C ARG A 228 -13.38 -23.91 -13.97
N GLY A 229 -14.16 -23.30 -14.86
CA GLY A 229 -15.18 -23.92 -15.70
C GLY A 229 -16.28 -22.91 -15.98
N ILE A 230 -16.33 -22.39 -17.20
CA ILE A 230 -17.34 -21.38 -17.62
C ILE A 230 -18.72 -21.91 -17.20
N THR A 231 -19.44 -21.10 -16.42
CA THR A 231 -20.74 -21.38 -15.76
C THR A 231 -20.75 -22.47 -14.66
N GLN A 232 -20.40 -22.13 -13.41
CA GLN A 232 -21.14 -22.63 -12.23
C GLN A 232 -20.81 -21.84 -10.95
N MET A 233 -21.81 -21.76 -10.07
CA MET A 233 -21.87 -20.92 -8.87
C MET A 233 -20.77 -21.24 -7.85
N VAL A 234 -20.26 -20.21 -7.18
CA VAL A 234 -19.38 -20.37 -6.01
C VAL A 234 -20.23 -20.77 -4.80
N GLU A 235 -19.92 -21.93 -4.23
CA GLU A 235 -20.40 -22.34 -2.90
C GLU A 235 -19.38 -21.93 -1.82
N LEU A 236 -19.90 -21.43 -0.70
CA LEU A 236 -19.13 -21.10 0.50
C LEU A 236 -18.93 -22.36 1.35
N PHE A 237 -17.68 -22.72 1.66
CA PHE A 237 -17.42 -23.79 2.62
C PHE A 237 -17.45 -23.24 4.04
N ARG A 238 -18.47 -23.66 4.81
CA ARG A 238 -18.57 -23.38 6.24
C ARG A 238 -17.96 -24.56 7.00
N VAL A 239 -16.74 -24.40 7.51
CA VAL A 239 -16.14 -25.39 8.42
C VAL A 239 -16.55 -25.06 9.85
N PRO A 240 -17.25 -25.95 10.57
CA PRO A 240 -17.60 -25.71 11.96
C PRO A 240 -16.32 -25.64 12.80
N ALA A 241 -16.01 -24.50 13.40
CA ALA A 241 -14.90 -24.40 14.36
C ALA A 241 -15.27 -24.97 15.74
N PHE A 242 -16.56 -25.24 15.95
CA PHE A 242 -17.12 -25.74 17.18
C PHE A 242 -17.91 -27.01 16.89
N ASP A 243 -17.84 -27.98 17.80
CA ASP A 243 -18.73 -29.14 17.78
C ASP A 243 -20.19 -28.72 18.07
N SER A 244 -21.11 -29.68 17.97
CA SER A 244 -22.53 -29.48 18.26
C SER A 244 -22.82 -29.02 19.70
N ASN A 245 -21.82 -29.05 20.60
CA ASN A 245 -21.92 -28.60 21.98
C ASN A 245 -21.24 -27.24 22.22
N GLY A 246 -20.79 -26.56 21.16
CA GLY A 246 -20.16 -25.25 21.24
C GLY A 246 -18.71 -25.28 21.75
N ARG A 247 -18.05 -26.44 21.73
CA ARG A 247 -16.63 -26.57 22.11
C ARG A 247 -15.75 -26.51 20.88
N LEU A 248 -14.63 -25.79 20.99
CA LEU A 248 -13.67 -25.65 19.90
C LEU A 248 -13.16 -27.04 19.46
N LEU A 249 -13.19 -27.31 18.16
CA LEU A 249 -12.68 -28.56 17.61
C LEU A 249 -11.18 -28.67 17.89
N SER A 250 -10.71 -29.87 18.24
CA SER A 250 -9.28 -30.14 18.38
C SER A 250 -8.57 -30.05 17.03
N VAL A 251 -7.25 -29.81 17.03
CA VAL A 251 -6.43 -29.72 15.81
C VAL A 251 -6.65 -30.91 14.88
N LYS A 252 -6.78 -32.12 15.41
CA LYS A 252 -7.02 -33.34 14.64
C LYS A 252 -8.43 -33.44 14.04
N GLN A 253 -9.42 -32.83 14.69
CA GLN A 253 -10.79 -32.74 14.17
C GLN A 253 -10.89 -31.67 13.10
N LEU A 254 -10.28 -30.50 13.31
CA LEU A 254 -10.14 -29.48 12.28
C LEU A 254 -9.40 -30.03 11.06
N GLU A 255 -8.33 -30.78 11.25
CA GLU A 255 -7.58 -31.42 10.17
C GLU A 255 -8.45 -32.38 9.35
N ASN A 256 -9.34 -33.14 10.00
CA ASN A 256 -10.27 -34.04 9.31
C ASN A 256 -11.37 -33.28 8.56
N GLU A 257 -11.93 -32.23 9.16
CA GLU A 257 -12.92 -31.36 8.52
C GLU A 257 -12.31 -30.65 7.29
N LEU A 258 -11.07 -30.17 7.41
CA LEU A 258 -10.33 -29.58 6.30
C LEU A 258 -10.04 -30.64 5.22
N LYS A 259 -9.57 -31.84 5.59
CA LYS A 259 -9.32 -32.93 4.63
C LYS A 259 -10.56 -33.42 3.90
N GLN A 260 -11.72 -33.35 4.54
CA GLN A 260 -12.98 -33.84 4.00
C GLN A 260 -13.72 -32.80 3.16
N TYR A 261 -13.73 -31.53 3.60
CA TYR A 261 -14.56 -30.49 3.01
C TYR A 261 -13.78 -29.40 2.27
N VAL A 262 -12.48 -29.28 2.52
CA VAL A 262 -11.62 -28.21 1.94
C VAL A 262 -10.58 -28.77 0.99
N MET A 263 -9.84 -29.80 1.39
CA MET A 263 -8.71 -30.36 0.61
C MET A 263 -9.10 -30.98 -0.75
N PRO A 264 -10.26 -31.63 -0.94
CA PRO A 264 -10.67 -32.16 -2.24
C PRO A 264 -10.99 -31.06 -3.28
N THR A 265 -11.26 -29.83 -2.81
CA THR A 265 -11.67 -28.67 -3.62
C THR A 265 -10.62 -27.54 -3.61
N SER A 266 -9.59 -27.61 -2.76
CA SER A 266 -8.52 -26.60 -2.63
C SER A 266 -7.32 -26.82 -3.57
N GLY A 267 -7.42 -27.71 -4.55
CA GLY A 267 -6.32 -28.08 -5.43
C GLY A 267 -5.92 -27.04 -6.49
N ASP A 268 -6.64 -25.93 -6.64
CA ASP A 268 -6.47 -24.96 -7.74
C ASP A 268 -6.22 -23.49 -7.31
N ILE A 269 -5.39 -22.80 -8.11
CA ILE A 269 -4.52 -21.64 -7.84
C ILE A 269 -5.20 -20.23 -7.86
N CYS A 270 -4.70 -19.32 -7.00
CA CYS A 270 -5.00 -17.86 -6.89
C CYS A 270 -4.55 -16.99 -8.09
N LYS A 271 -5.35 -15.97 -8.44
CA LYS A 271 -5.29 -15.28 -9.74
C LYS A 271 -5.32 -13.72 -9.74
N CYS A 272 -4.89 -12.90 -8.76
CA CYS A 272 -4.89 -11.42 -8.95
C CYS A 272 -4.05 -10.56 -7.97
N PRO A 273 -2.97 -9.86 -8.40
CA PRO A 273 -2.44 -8.72 -7.64
C PRO A 273 -3.17 -7.41 -7.93
N VAL A 274 -3.71 -6.82 -6.86
CA VAL A 274 -4.56 -5.62 -6.89
C VAL A 274 -3.77 -4.34 -6.65
N GLY A 275 -2.56 -4.41 -6.10
CA GLY A 275 -1.77 -3.21 -5.81
C GLY A 275 -1.49 -2.33 -7.03
N VAL A 276 -1.24 -2.95 -8.19
CA VAL A 276 -0.86 -2.25 -9.41
C VAL A 276 -2.00 -1.41 -10.04
N VAL A 277 -3.28 -1.66 -9.75
CA VAL A 277 -4.36 -0.78 -10.26
C VAL A 277 -4.30 0.64 -9.67
N THR A 278 -3.58 0.84 -8.56
CA THR A 278 -3.27 2.17 -8.02
C THR A 278 -2.35 3.00 -8.93
N SER A 279 -1.72 2.39 -9.95
CA SER A 279 -0.89 3.06 -10.95
C SER A 279 -1.65 3.64 -12.13
N GLU A 280 -2.98 3.52 -12.19
CA GLU A 280 -3.78 3.94 -13.33
C GLU A 280 -4.21 5.42 -13.22
N TYR A 281 -4.77 5.98 -14.30
CA TYR A 281 -5.43 7.28 -14.28
C TYR A 281 -6.51 7.33 -13.20
N ARG A 282 -6.59 8.47 -12.50
CA ARG A 282 -7.34 8.57 -11.25
C ARG A 282 -8.84 8.33 -11.42
N ASP A 283 -9.43 8.70 -12.56
CA ASP A 283 -10.85 8.45 -12.83
C ASP A 283 -11.16 6.96 -13.03
N LYS A 284 -10.35 6.26 -13.82
CA LYS A 284 -10.51 4.81 -13.98
C LYS A 284 -10.26 4.08 -12.67
N TRP A 285 -9.25 4.52 -11.91
CA TRP A 285 -8.99 3.96 -10.60
C TRP A 285 -10.12 4.24 -9.63
N ALA A 286 -10.74 5.42 -9.63
CA ALA A 286 -11.90 5.73 -8.79
C ALA A 286 -13.08 4.78 -9.07
N ASP A 287 -13.37 4.51 -10.35
CA ASP A 287 -14.43 3.56 -10.73
C ASP A 287 -14.12 2.12 -10.28
N LEU A 288 -12.87 1.69 -10.43
CA LEU A 288 -12.42 0.35 -10.01
C LEU A 288 -12.38 0.23 -8.48
N TYR A 289 -11.89 1.26 -7.80
CA TYR A 289 -11.81 1.33 -6.35
C TYR A 289 -13.19 1.28 -5.70
N ALA A 290 -14.19 1.97 -6.26
CA ALA A 290 -15.57 1.87 -5.79
C ALA A 290 -16.07 0.42 -5.84
N ARG A 291 -15.86 -0.27 -6.97
CA ARG A 291 -16.23 -1.69 -7.13
C ARG A 291 -15.45 -2.61 -6.21
N LEU A 292 -14.16 -2.33 -6.02
CA LEU A 292 -13.28 -3.08 -5.12
C LEU A 292 -13.77 -2.96 -3.68
N LYS A 293 -14.10 -1.75 -3.24
CA LYS A 293 -14.56 -1.46 -1.88
C LYS A 293 -15.95 -2.03 -1.61
N ASP A 294 -16.84 -2.06 -2.61
CA ASP A 294 -18.17 -2.67 -2.49
C ASP A 294 -18.09 -4.17 -2.12
N THR A 295 -17.03 -4.86 -2.56
CA THR A 295 -16.86 -6.30 -2.34
C THR A 295 -15.84 -6.63 -1.25
N ASN A 296 -14.81 -5.80 -1.07
CA ASN A 296 -13.65 -6.06 -0.20
C ASN A 296 -13.38 -4.91 0.77
N ALA A 297 -14.46 -4.35 1.33
CA ALA A 297 -14.39 -3.16 2.18
C ALA A 297 -13.36 -3.28 3.31
N GLU A 298 -13.26 -4.45 3.95
CA GLU A 298 -12.36 -4.69 5.08
C GLU A 298 -10.89 -4.74 4.67
N SER A 299 -10.56 -5.38 3.56
CA SER A 299 -9.19 -5.48 3.05
C SER A 299 -8.70 -4.13 2.55
N VAL A 300 -9.57 -3.41 1.82
CA VAL A 300 -9.31 -2.04 1.39
C VAL A 300 -9.11 -1.13 2.60
N ARG A 301 -9.98 -1.23 3.61
CA ARG A 301 -9.84 -0.49 4.88
C ARG A 301 -8.55 -0.85 5.62
N CYS A 302 -8.15 -2.13 5.63
CA CYS A 302 -6.90 -2.58 6.21
C CYS A 302 -5.70 -1.87 5.56
N VAL A 303 -5.69 -1.77 4.23
CA VAL A 303 -4.64 -1.03 3.52
C VAL A 303 -4.75 0.48 3.76
N GLU A 304 -5.95 1.08 3.74
CA GLU A 304 -6.17 2.51 4.02
C GLU A 304 -5.68 2.93 5.41
N GLU A 305 -5.95 2.12 6.43
CA GLU A 305 -5.61 2.44 7.82
C GLU A 305 -4.16 2.09 8.16
N ALA A 306 -3.49 1.19 7.42
CA ALA A 306 -2.13 0.74 7.72
C ALA A 306 -1.14 1.90 7.96
N LEU A 307 -0.26 1.79 8.94
CA LEU A 307 0.71 2.84 9.26
C LEU A 307 1.62 3.17 8.06
N PHE A 308 2.01 2.14 7.31
CA PHE A 308 2.75 2.22 6.05
C PHE A 308 2.60 0.88 5.31
N VAL A 309 3.14 0.80 4.09
CA VAL A 309 3.33 -0.46 3.35
C VAL A 309 4.82 -0.83 3.32
N LEU A 310 5.13 -2.10 3.50
CA LEU A 310 6.48 -2.67 3.40
C LEU A 310 6.53 -3.64 2.22
N CYS A 311 7.21 -3.25 1.15
CA CYS A 311 7.34 -4.00 -0.09
C CYS A 311 8.59 -4.88 -0.04
N ILE A 312 8.42 -6.19 0.06
CA ILE A 312 9.50 -7.18 -0.01
C ILE A 312 9.68 -7.57 -1.48
N ASP A 313 10.67 -6.98 -2.12
CA ASP A 313 10.89 -7.07 -3.56
C ASP A 313 11.92 -8.13 -3.94
N LYS A 314 11.79 -8.68 -5.14
CA LYS A 314 12.87 -9.44 -5.79
C LYS A 314 13.86 -8.50 -6.49
N PRO A 315 15.07 -8.97 -6.84
CA PRO A 315 16.00 -8.18 -7.65
C PRO A 315 15.33 -7.80 -8.98
N MET A 316 15.58 -6.57 -9.43
CA MET A 316 15.16 -6.11 -10.74
C MET A 316 15.85 -6.91 -11.84
N GLU A 317 15.07 -7.38 -12.82
CA GLU A 317 15.65 -7.90 -14.06
C GLU A 317 16.27 -6.75 -14.86
N GLY A 318 17.42 -7.02 -15.47
CA GLY A 318 18.18 -6.03 -16.21
C GLY A 318 17.39 -5.48 -17.40
N ILE A 319 17.20 -4.16 -17.42
CA ILE A 319 16.61 -3.46 -18.56
C ILE A 319 17.76 -3.10 -19.52
N PRO A 320 17.66 -3.44 -20.83
CA PRO A 320 18.71 -3.14 -21.79
C PRO A 320 19.12 -1.65 -21.78
N GLY A 321 20.41 -1.40 -21.54
CA GLY A 321 20.98 -0.06 -21.47
C GLY A 321 20.83 0.66 -20.12
N ALA A 322 20.13 0.09 -19.15
CA ALA A 322 20.02 0.64 -17.80
C ALA A 322 21.22 0.23 -16.93
N SER A 323 21.79 1.20 -16.22
CA SER A 323 22.78 0.94 -15.16
C SER A 323 22.11 0.38 -13.90
N ALA A 324 22.90 -0.14 -12.97
CA ALA A 324 22.38 -0.58 -11.67
C ALA A 324 21.64 0.56 -10.92
N LEU A 325 22.16 1.79 -11.01
CA LEU A 325 21.53 2.96 -10.39
C LEU A 325 20.19 3.32 -11.06
N ASP A 326 20.09 3.14 -12.37
CA ASP A 326 18.84 3.33 -13.10
C ASP A 326 17.80 2.30 -12.64
N LEU A 327 18.17 1.02 -12.55
CA LEU A 327 17.27 -0.03 -12.07
C LEU A 327 16.75 0.23 -10.66
N GLN A 328 17.63 0.68 -9.77
CA GLN A 328 17.26 1.10 -8.42
C GLN A 328 16.24 2.25 -8.45
N SER A 329 16.53 3.30 -9.22
CA SER A 329 15.63 4.45 -9.35
C SER A 329 14.26 4.05 -9.91
N LEU A 330 14.23 3.21 -10.94
CA LEU A 330 12.99 2.69 -11.55
C LEU A 330 12.20 1.80 -10.58
N GLN A 331 12.89 0.99 -9.77
CA GLN A 331 12.27 0.17 -8.73
C GLN A 331 11.59 1.02 -7.66
N CYS A 332 12.21 2.11 -7.24
CA CYS A 332 11.61 3.04 -6.28
C CYS A 332 10.44 3.84 -6.87
N LEU A 333 10.59 4.32 -8.10
CA LEU A 333 9.59 5.18 -8.73
C LEU A 333 8.30 4.44 -9.09
N HIS A 334 8.42 3.24 -9.65
CA HIS A 334 7.26 2.50 -10.16
C HIS A 334 7.37 0.98 -10.03
N GLY A 335 8.48 0.42 -9.52
CA GLY A 335 8.66 -1.03 -9.34
C GLY A 335 9.12 -1.77 -10.58
N GLY A 336 9.53 -1.08 -11.64
CA GLY A 336 10.16 -1.72 -12.80
C GLY A 336 9.23 -2.44 -13.79
N GLY A 337 7.92 -2.31 -13.63
CA GLY A 337 6.93 -2.99 -14.46
C GLY A 337 6.40 -4.28 -13.83
N CYS A 338 5.44 -4.88 -14.51
CA CYS A 338 4.71 -6.05 -14.05
C CYS A 338 5.55 -7.30 -13.83
N GLU A 339 6.50 -7.54 -14.74
CA GLU A 339 7.44 -8.66 -14.68
C GLU A 339 8.46 -8.48 -13.54
N ASN A 340 8.58 -7.27 -12.99
CA ASN A 340 9.45 -6.95 -11.87
C ASN A 340 8.64 -6.86 -10.56
N ASN A 341 8.45 -5.66 -10.01
CA ASN A 341 7.92 -5.43 -8.67
C ASN A 341 6.77 -4.42 -8.63
N SER A 342 6.25 -3.94 -9.77
CA SER A 342 5.13 -2.97 -9.77
C SER A 342 3.85 -3.52 -9.12
N HIS A 343 3.67 -4.84 -9.14
CA HIS A 343 2.57 -5.53 -8.48
C HIS A 343 2.70 -5.53 -6.94
N ASN A 344 3.85 -5.13 -6.42
CA ASN A 344 4.19 -5.09 -5.01
C ASN A 344 4.12 -3.67 -4.43
N ARG A 345 3.13 -2.88 -4.88
CA ARG A 345 2.95 -1.46 -4.52
C ARG A 345 1.49 -1.15 -4.27
N TRP A 346 1.22 -0.14 -3.45
CA TRP A 346 -0.05 0.54 -3.31
C TRP A 346 0.20 2.05 -3.34
N PHE A 347 0.23 2.66 -4.54
CA PHE A 347 0.70 4.03 -4.76
C PHE A 347 -0.13 5.12 -4.08
N ASP A 348 -1.36 4.79 -3.69
CA ASP A 348 -2.20 5.66 -2.86
C ASP A 348 -1.70 5.78 -1.42
N LYS A 349 -0.84 4.86 -0.96
CA LYS A 349 -0.33 4.85 0.41
C LYS A 349 0.75 5.91 0.55
N THR A 350 0.63 6.74 1.58
CA THR A 350 1.57 7.85 1.79
C THR A 350 3.00 7.38 2.00
N LEU A 351 3.25 6.30 2.73
CA LEU A 351 4.59 5.73 2.90
C LEU A 351 4.64 4.27 2.47
N GLN A 352 5.58 3.96 1.59
CA GLN A 352 5.91 2.61 1.17
C GLN A 352 7.43 2.42 1.27
N PHE A 353 7.88 1.52 2.15
CA PHE A 353 9.28 1.11 2.25
C PHE A 353 9.53 -0.07 1.33
N ILE A 354 10.59 -0.02 0.54
CA ILE A 354 10.96 -1.05 -0.43
C ILE A 354 12.23 -1.72 0.05
N ILE A 355 12.22 -3.05 0.19
CA ILE A 355 13.35 -3.86 0.67
C ILE A 355 13.61 -4.98 -0.33
N GLY A 356 14.70 -4.88 -1.09
CA GLY A 356 15.18 -5.87 -2.05
C GLY A 356 16.05 -6.95 -1.40
N THR A 357 16.15 -8.12 -2.04
CA THR A 357 17.03 -9.21 -1.57
C THR A 357 18.52 -8.97 -1.87
N ASP A 358 18.82 -7.99 -2.72
CA ASP A 358 20.15 -7.61 -3.23
C ASP A 358 20.79 -6.46 -2.44
N GLY A 359 20.23 -6.15 -1.27
CA GLY A 359 20.64 -5.03 -0.42
C GLY A 359 19.91 -3.72 -0.73
N TYR A 360 19.14 -3.65 -1.83
CA TYR A 360 18.55 -2.40 -2.29
C TYR A 360 17.38 -2.01 -1.41
N CYS A 361 17.36 -0.77 -0.94
CA CYS A 361 16.28 -0.25 -0.13
C CYS A 361 15.88 1.15 -0.60
N GLY A 362 14.60 1.48 -0.43
CA GLY A 362 14.11 2.82 -0.74
C GLY A 362 12.73 3.13 -0.20
N ILE A 363 12.21 4.30 -0.57
CA ILE A 363 10.88 4.78 -0.23
C ILE A 363 10.18 5.26 -1.50
N ASN A 364 8.93 4.87 -1.67
CA ASN A 364 7.97 5.57 -2.53
C ASN A 364 6.96 6.26 -1.63
N TYR A 365 6.69 7.55 -1.86
CA TYR A 365 5.71 8.27 -1.05
C TYR A 365 4.70 9.04 -1.88
N GLU A 366 3.45 9.09 -1.39
CA GLU A 366 2.39 9.89 -1.98
C GLU A 366 2.56 11.35 -1.53
N HIS A 367 2.71 12.26 -2.49
CA HIS A 367 3.23 13.60 -2.25
C HIS A 367 2.20 14.60 -1.71
N THR A 368 0.91 14.31 -1.85
CA THR A 368 -0.14 15.29 -1.49
C THR A 368 -0.09 15.74 -0.01
N PRO A 369 0.06 14.85 0.99
CA PRO A 369 0.04 15.25 2.39
C PRO A 369 1.41 15.69 2.94
N ILE A 370 2.51 15.37 2.26
CA ILE A 370 3.88 15.53 2.79
C ILE A 370 4.87 15.97 1.71
N GLU A 371 5.85 16.76 2.12
CA GLU A 371 6.98 17.19 1.29
C GLU A 371 8.23 16.34 1.54
N GLY A 372 9.28 16.59 0.77
CA GLY A 372 10.57 15.92 0.92
C GLY A 372 11.23 16.01 2.31
N PRO A 373 11.23 17.17 3.02
CA PRO A 373 11.97 17.29 4.28
C PRO A 373 11.50 16.32 5.38
N PRO A 374 10.20 16.16 5.69
CA PRO A 374 9.76 15.14 6.64
C PRO A 374 10.17 13.70 6.28
N VAL A 375 10.18 13.37 4.99
CA VAL A 375 10.63 12.06 4.49
C VAL A 375 12.13 11.90 4.69
N ALA A 376 12.93 12.93 4.40
CA ALA A 376 14.37 12.92 4.61
C ALA A 376 14.75 12.75 6.09
N THR A 377 14.07 13.45 7.01
CA THR A 377 14.26 13.30 8.46
C THR A 377 13.93 11.86 8.92
N LEU A 378 12.84 11.27 8.42
CA LEU A 378 12.51 9.87 8.67
C LEU A 378 13.59 8.91 8.12
N MET A 379 14.09 9.15 6.91
CA MET A 379 15.15 8.34 6.32
C MET A 379 16.44 8.40 7.14
N GLU A 380 16.87 9.59 7.55
CA GLU A 380 18.04 9.78 8.40
C GLU A 380 17.88 9.03 9.73
N PHE A 381 16.71 9.15 10.36
CA PHE A 381 16.41 8.43 11.59
C PHE A 381 16.52 6.90 11.42
N ILE A 382 16.03 6.35 10.30
CA ILE A 382 16.14 4.92 10.00
C ILE A 382 17.61 4.52 9.79
N CYS A 383 18.36 5.28 8.99
CA CYS A 383 19.77 4.99 8.70
C CYS A 383 20.64 4.94 9.95
N VAL A 384 20.37 5.77 10.96
CA VAL A 384 21.15 5.79 12.22
C VAL A 384 20.89 4.55 13.09
N GLN A 385 19.77 3.84 12.89
CA GLN A 385 19.41 2.65 13.68
C GLN A 385 19.79 1.31 13.02
N LEU A 386 20.28 1.33 11.78
CA LEU A 386 20.66 0.16 10.99
C LEU A 386 22.18 0.04 10.90
#